data_AF-A0A5P0YSN8-F1
#
_entry.id   AF-A0A5P0YSN8-F1
#
_cell.length_a   1.000
_cell.length_b   1.000
_cell.length_c   1.000
_cell.angle_alpha   90.00
_cell.angle_beta   90.00
_cell.angle_gamma   90.00
#
_symmetry.space_group_name_H-M   'P 1'
#
loop_
_entity.id
_entity.type
_entity.pdbx_description
1 polymer ?
#
loop_
_entity_poly.entity_id
_entity_poly.type
_entity_poly.pdbx_seq_one_letter_code
_entity_poly.pdbx_strand_id
1 'polypeptide(L)' 'MRLEWERPGVLRVTTHAYEFATLVAAARHVSEHTPDELPEEALDQLRQVLAEYDEQARRLHGRERTASKE' A
#
# COMPACT_ATOMS: atom_id res chain seq x y z
N MET A 1 -3.42 8.44 12.22
CA MET A 1 -2.24 7.57 12.01
C MET A 1 -1.32 7.45 13.24
N ARG A 2 -0.74 6.27 13.49
CA ARG A 2 0.34 5.97 14.46
C ARG A 2 1.41 5.08 13.80
N LEU A 3 2.69 5.35 14.08
CA LEU A 3 3.85 4.60 13.61
C LEU A 3 4.65 4.08 14.79
N GLU A 4 5.07 2.82 14.74
CA GLU A 4 5.89 2.20 15.78
C GLU A 4 6.80 1.13 15.18
N TRP A 5 8.01 1.00 15.73
CA TRP A 5 8.91 -0.09 15.37
C TRP A 5 8.40 -1.39 15.97
N GLU A 6 8.09 -2.37 15.12
CA GLU A 6 7.71 -3.71 15.58
C GLU A 6 8.96 -4.54 15.88
N ARG A 7 9.99 -4.42 15.03
CA ARG A 7 11.33 -5.01 15.19
C ARG A 7 12.32 -4.25 14.28
N PRO A 8 13.64 -4.46 14.40
CA PRO A 8 14.61 -3.80 13.53
C PRO A 8 14.26 -3.97 12.04
N GLY A 9 14.12 -2.86 11.33
CA GLY A 9 13.77 -2.84 9.90
C GLY A 9 12.28 -3.07 9.56
N VAL A 10 11.40 -3.23 10.56
CA VAL A 10 9.96 -3.41 10.32
C VAL A 10 9.15 -2.40 11.12
N LEU A 11 8.34 -1.62 10.40
CA LEU A 11 7.49 -0.59 10.94
C LEU A 11 6.02 -1.05 10.89
N ARG A 12 5.32 -0.92 12.02
CA ARG A 12 3.86 -1.09 12.07
C ARG A 12 3.19 0.27 11.93
N VAL A 13 2.26 0.36 10.99
CA VAL A 13 1.44 1.55 10.75
C VAL A 13 -0.01 1.24 11.11
N THR A 14 -0.58 2.00 12.04
CA THR A 14 -2.03 1.96 12.34
C THR A 14 -2.65 3.25 11.82
N THR A 15 -3.63 3.15 10.94
CA THR A 15 -4.15 4.31 10.21
C THR A 15 -5.63 4.11 9.88
N HIS A 16 -6.36 5.21 9.70
CA HIS A 16 -7.72 5.11 9.19
C HIS A 16 -7.70 4.69 7.71
N ALA A 17 -8.73 3.99 7.23
CA ALA A 17 -8.77 3.49 5.85
C ALA A 17 -8.61 4.61 4.81
N TYR A 18 -9.23 5.78 5.04
CA TYR A 18 -9.09 6.97 4.20
C TYR A 18 -7.66 7.55 4.18
N GLU A 19 -7.00 7.61 5.34
CA GLU A 19 -5.62 8.09 5.44
C GLU A 19 -4.69 7.19 4.61
N PHE A 20 -4.87 5.86 4.70
CA PHE A 20 -4.11 4.91 3.91
C PHE A 20 -4.40 5.00 2.42
N ALA A 21 -5.67 5.12 2.03
CA ALA A 21 -6.07 5.29 0.63
C ALA A 21 -5.43 6.53 -0.01
N THR A 22 -5.31 7.61 0.77
CA THR A 22 -4.63 8.83 0.33
C THR A 22 -3.14 8.58 0.04
N LEU A 23 -2.45 7.82 0.91
CA LEU A 23 -1.03 7.47 0.69
C LEU A 23 -0.84 6.59 -0.54
N VAL A 24 -1.70 5.59 -0.74
CA VAL A 24 -1.67 4.72 -1.93
C VAL A 24 -1.91 5.55 -3.21
N ALA A 25 -2.86 6.48 -3.19
CA ALA A 25 -3.13 7.35 -4.33
C ALA A 25 -1.92 8.24 -4.67
N ALA A 26 -1.26 8.82 -3.66
CA ALA A 26 -0.05 9.61 -3.85
C ALA A 26 1.10 8.76 -4.42
N ALA A 27 1.30 7.55 -3.89
CA ALA A 27 2.31 6.62 -4.39
C ALA A 27 2.08 6.26 -5.87
N ARG A 28 0.83 5.98 -6.26
CA ARG A 28 0.47 5.73 -7.67
C ARG A 28 0.76 6.94 -8.55
N HIS A 29 0.34 8.13 -8.10
CA HIS A 29 0.58 9.37 -8.85
C HIS A 29 2.07 9.56 -9.14
N VAL A 30 2.94 9.40 -8.13
CA VAL A 30 4.39 9.51 -8.30
C VAL A 30 4.92 8.46 -9.26
N SER A 31 4.50 7.20 -9.12
CA SER A 31 4.99 6.10 -9.95
C SER A 31 4.61 6.21 -11.44
N GLU A 32 3.53 6.93 -11.74
CA GLU A 32 2.94 7.04 -13.08
C GLU A 32 3.22 8.38 -13.77
N HIS A 33 3.30 9.48 -13.00
CA HIS A 33 3.26 10.85 -13.55
C HIS A 33 4.51 11.66 -13.27
N THR A 34 5.36 11.26 -12.31
CA THR A 34 6.62 11.96 -12.03
C THR A 34 7.84 11.01 -12.00
N PRO A 35 8.01 10.14 -13.02
CA PRO A 35 9.10 9.17 -13.01
C PRO A 35 10.50 9.80 -13.04
N ASP A 36 10.67 11.00 -13.62
CA ASP A 36 11.99 11.63 -13.72
C ASP A 36 12.48 12.25 -12.39
N GLU A 37 11.63 12.29 -11.35
CA GLU A 37 11.97 12.84 -10.04
C GLU A 37 12.64 11.82 -9.11
N LEU A 38 12.57 10.52 -9.44
CA LEU A 38 13.11 9.43 -8.63
C LEU A 38 14.01 8.52 -9.45
N PRO A 39 15.03 7.89 -8.84
CA PRO A 39 15.79 6.84 -9.50
C PRO A 39 14.88 5.71 -9.98
N GLU A 40 15.19 5.12 -11.14
CA GLU A 40 14.41 4.03 -11.74
C GLU A 40 14.23 2.85 -10.78
N GLU A 41 15.28 2.48 -10.03
CA GLU A 41 15.21 1.43 -9.02
C GLU A 41 14.17 1.72 -7.92
N ALA A 42 14.06 2.99 -7.49
CA ALA A 42 13.09 3.38 -6.47
C ALA A 42 11.65 3.32 -7.01
N LEU A 43 11.43 3.65 -8.29
CA LEU A 43 10.14 3.51 -8.94
C LEU A 43 9.74 2.05 -9.07
N ASP A 44 10.69 1.17 -9.42
CA ASP A 44 10.43 -0.27 -9.54
C ASP A 44 10.07 -0.89 -8.19
N GLN A 45 10.79 -0.53 -7.13
CA GLN A 45 10.44 -0.92 -5.76
C GLN A 45 9.03 -0.42 -5.38
N LEU A 46 8.70 0.83 -5.70
CA LEU A 46 7.38 1.39 -5.42
C LEU A 46 6.26 0.66 -6.18
N ARG A 47 6.47 0.34 -7.47
CA ARG A 47 5.54 -0.45 -8.28
C ARG A 47 5.33 -1.84 -7.70
N GLN A 48 6.39 -2.49 -7.20
CA GLN A 48 6.28 -3.79 -6.55
C GLN A 48 5.43 -3.71 -5.27
N VAL A 49 5.65 -2.70 -4.42
CA VAL A 49 4.85 -2.47 -3.20
C VAL A 49 3.37 -2.25 -3.54
N LEU A 50 3.09 -1.45 -4.58
CA LEU A 50 1.72 -1.19 -5.04
C LEU A 50 1.03 -2.47 -5.59
N ALA A 51 1.77 -3.30 -6.33
CA ALA A 51 1.25 -4.57 -6.83
C ALA A 51 0.92 -5.55 -5.70
N GLU A 52 1.77 -5.63 -4.67
CA GLU A 52 1.51 -6.44 -3.48
C GLU A 52 0.28 -5.91 -2.71
N TYR A 53 0.17 -4.59 -2.55
CA TYR A 53 -1.03 -3.97 -1.98
C TYR A 53 -2.31 -4.37 -2.74
N ASP A 54 -2.31 -4.30 -4.08
CA ASP A 54 -3.48 -4.66 -4.89
C ASP A 54 -3.87 -6.14 -4.75
N GLU A 55 -2.89 -7.03 -4.60
CA GLU A 55 -3.15 -8.43 -4.30
C GLU A 55 -3.80 -8.61 -2.91
N GLN A 56 -3.25 -7.98 -1.88
CA GLN A 56 -3.79 -8.09 -0.51
C GLN A 56 -5.19 -7.47 -0.41
N ALA A 57 -5.42 -6.32 -1.05
CA ALA A 57 -6.73 -5.67 -1.09
C ALA A 57 -7.78 -6.56 -1.76
N ARG A 58 -7.43 -7.24 -2.87
CA ARG A 58 -8.32 -8.21 -3.51
C ARG A 58 -8.65 -9.40 -2.61
N ARG A 59 -7.66 -9.92 -1.87
CA ARG A 59 -7.87 -11.02 -0.91
C ARG A 59 -8.79 -10.60 0.25
N LEU A 60 -8.66 -9.37 0.74
CA LEU A 60 -9.50 -8.83 1.80
C LEU A 60 -10.97 -8.75 1.37
N HIS A 61 -11.26 -8.12 0.23
CA HIS A 61 -12.62 -8.07 -0.32
C HIS A 61 -13.16 -9.47 -0.67
N GLY A 62 -12.30 -10.40 -1.06
CA GLY A 62 -12.65 -11.80 -1.28
C GLY A 62 -13.19 -12.47 -0.01
N ARG A 63 -12.53 -12.24 1.14
CA ARG A 63 -12.91 -12.81 2.44
C ARG A 63 -14.24 -12.27 2.98
N GLU A 64 -14.50 -10.98 2.82
CA GLU A 64 -15.77 -10.35 3.25
C GLU A 64 -16.99 -10.97 2.54
N ARG A 65 -16.84 -11.34 1.25
CA ARG A 65 -17.92 -11.96 0.48
C ARG A 65 -18.23 -13.41 0.88
N THR A 66 -17.26 -14.14 1.41
CA THR A 66 -17.50 -15.48 2.00
C THR A 66 -18.09 -15.39 3.40
N ALA A 67 -17.65 -14.42 4.22
CA ALA A 67 -18.18 -14.23 5.57
C ALA A 67 -19.64 -13.73 5.60
N SER A 68 -20.13 -13.07 4.54
CA SER A 68 -21.55 -12.67 4.40
C SER A 68 -22.48 -13.79 3.89
N LYS A 69 -21.95 -14.98 3.58
CA LYS A 69 -22.75 -16.13 3.09
C LYS A 69 -23.05 -17.18 4.15
N GLU A 70 -22.59 -16.98 5.38
CA GLU A 70 -22.89 -17.80 6.57
C GLU A 70 -23.88 -17.06 7.49
#